data_AF-A0A820HY28-F1
#
_entry.id   AF-A0A820HY28-F1
#
_cell.length_a   1.000
_cell.length_b   1.000
_cell.length_c   1.000
_cell.angle_alpha   90.00
_cell.angle_beta   90.00
_cell.angle_gamma   90.00
#
_symmetry.space_group_name_H-M   'P 1'
#
loop_
_entity.id
_entity.type
_entity.pdbx_description
1 polymer ?
#
loop_
_entity_poly.entity_id
_entity_poly.type
_entity_poly.pdbx_seq_one_letter_code
_entity_poly.pdbx_strand_id
1 'polypeptide(L)'
;MPNLEHLLLCLTIRNHNGLIDGTHLQNEILIYMPFLNNFACDIRTRNLNNGSLPTLSNDDIQQTLSNIRYGPMIGSIRYFSTNSYLCHIFTLPFAFDRLQCLTNNFPNAIFDRVCYLSIHDVLPFEHEFFIRLSQAFPSLKHLTVINTTTQQNNNQSYSLIQFKTLNYLNVMPADISYLAQFLLNTRTNLPSLAELHVKYKHLKTVTEDFTRDATRFNCTKIKRLYTEGTSVHSNDYFRYFPLIYN
;
A
#
# COMPACT_ATOMS: atom_id res chain seq x y z
N MET A 1 10.72 -0.82 31.69
CA MET A 1 10.67 -2.30 31.69
C MET A 1 12.11 -2.81 31.78
N PRO A 2 12.63 -3.11 32.98
CA PRO A 2 14.07 -3.20 33.19
C PRO A 2 14.75 -4.45 32.64
N ASN A 3 14.04 -5.46 32.14
CA ASN A 3 14.67 -6.70 31.62
C ASN A 3 14.27 -7.01 30.16
N LEU A 4 13.73 -6.04 29.42
CA LEU A 4 13.27 -6.27 28.05
C LEU A 4 14.45 -6.21 27.07
N GLU A 5 14.83 -7.35 26.50
CA GLU A 5 15.96 -7.47 25.57
C GLU A 5 15.54 -7.42 24.09
N HIS A 6 14.30 -7.80 23.79
CA HIS A 6 13.76 -7.89 22.43
C HIS A 6 12.38 -7.23 22.34
N LEU A 7 12.18 -6.38 21.33
CA LEU A 7 10.89 -5.73 21.10
C LEU A 7 10.57 -5.61 19.61
N LEU A 8 9.38 -6.10 19.23
CA LEU A 8 8.73 -5.81 17.96
C LEU A 8 7.59 -4.83 18.23
N LEU A 9 7.73 -3.58 17.78
CA LEU A 9 6.77 -2.51 18.05
C LEU A 9 6.02 -2.10 16.79
N CYS A 10 4.73 -2.38 16.72
CA CYS A 10 3.83 -1.78 15.73
C CYS A 10 2.95 -0.75 16.43
N LEU A 11 3.07 0.52 16.03
CA LEU A 11 2.38 1.62 16.68
C LEU A 11 1.74 2.53 15.64
N THR A 12 0.46 2.85 15.82
CA THR A 12 -0.24 3.84 15.01
C THR A 12 -0.82 4.92 15.91
N ILE A 13 -0.39 6.15 15.69
CA ILE A 13 -0.83 7.33 16.43
C ILE A 13 -1.67 8.19 15.50
N ARG A 14 -2.82 8.65 16.02
CA ARG A 14 -3.77 9.49 15.28
C ARG A 14 -4.07 10.75 16.07
N ASN A 15 -4.14 11.88 15.37
CA ASN A 15 -4.57 13.18 15.93
C ASN A 15 -3.77 13.62 17.17
N HIS A 16 -2.48 13.30 17.19
CA HIS A 16 -1.58 13.69 18.27
C HIS A 16 -0.83 14.97 17.88
N ASN A 17 -0.81 15.95 18.78
CA ASN A 17 -0.20 17.26 18.53
C ASN A 17 1.32 17.23 18.29
N GLY A 18 1.98 16.07 18.54
CA GLY A 18 3.40 15.86 18.29
C GLY A 18 3.69 14.81 17.22
N LEU A 19 4.73 15.06 16.43
CA LEU A 19 5.34 14.10 15.51
C LEU A 19 6.24 13.13 16.29
N ILE A 20 6.13 11.83 16.01
CA ILE A 20 7.18 10.88 16.40
C ILE A 20 8.24 10.86 15.30
N ASP A 21 9.36 11.52 15.57
CA ASP A 21 10.61 11.41 14.82
C ASP A 21 11.60 10.51 15.57
N GLY A 22 12.84 10.39 15.07
CA GLY A 22 13.88 9.61 15.73
C GLY A 22 14.30 10.15 17.10
N THR A 23 14.27 11.47 17.29
CA THR A 23 14.61 12.11 18.56
C THR A 23 13.58 11.77 19.63
N HIS A 24 12.29 11.89 19.30
CA HIS A 24 11.19 11.51 20.18
C HIS A 24 11.21 10.02 20.49
N LEU A 25 11.42 9.17 19.48
CA LEU A 25 11.55 7.72 19.67
C LEU A 25 12.69 7.39 20.66
N GLN A 26 13.84 8.06 20.54
CA GLN A 26 14.98 7.85 21.43
C GLN A 26 14.68 8.32 22.87
N ASN A 27 14.17 9.54 23.01
CA ASN A 27 14.07 10.21 24.32
C ASN A 27 12.82 9.82 25.11
N GLU A 28 11.73 9.43 24.45
CA GLU A 28 10.44 9.17 25.12
C GLU A 28 10.08 7.69 25.17
N ILE A 29 10.72 6.84 24.35
CA ILE A 29 10.41 5.41 24.27
C ILE A 29 11.64 4.58 24.62
N LEU A 30 12.73 4.73 23.87
CA LEU A 30 13.88 3.84 23.95
C LEU A 30 14.71 4.06 25.23
N ILE A 31 14.73 5.27 25.80
CA ILE A 31 15.47 5.56 27.04
C ILE A 31 15.00 4.70 28.23
N TYR A 32 13.73 4.29 28.24
CA TYR A 32 13.13 3.47 29.30
C TYR A 32 13.37 1.95 29.13
N MET A 33 14.16 1.58 28.11
CA MET A 33 14.48 0.19 27.74
C MET A 33 16.01 0.01 27.58
N PRO A 34 16.81 0.26 28.64
CA PRO A 34 18.27 0.30 28.52
C PRO A 34 18.90 -1.03 28.08
N PHE A 35 18.26 -2.17 28.41
CA PHE A 35 18.71 -3.52 28.07
C PHE A 35 18.18 -4.03 26.72
N LEU A 36 17.44 -3.21 25.98
CA LEU A 36 16.96 -3.58 24.66
C LEU A 36 18.15 -3.76 23.72
N ASN A 37 18.29 -4.95 23.18
CA ASN A 37 19.37 -5.36 22.27
C ASN A 37 18.87 -5.54 20.85
N ASN A 38 17.61 -5.95 20.67
CA ASN A 38 16.97 -6.09 19.37
C ASN A 38 15.66 -5.32 19.35
N PHE A 39 15.54 -4.41 18.39
CA PHE A 39 14.36 -3.58 18.21
C PHE A 39 13.99 -3.56 16.73
N ALA A 40 12.75 -3.97 16.43
CA ALA A 40 12.15 -3.75 15.12
C ALA A 40 10.85 -2.97 15.29
N CYS A 41 10.57 -2.05 14.38
CA CYS A 41 9.38 -1.22 14.49
C CYS A 41 8.67 -0.92 13.15
N ASP A 42 7.38 -0.65 13.28
CA ASP A 42 6.49 -0.03 12.28
C ASP A 42 5.66 1.03 13.01
N ILE A 43 6.13 2.29 12.99
CA ILE A 43 5.54 3.41 13.69
C ILE A 43 4.96 4.38 12.67
N ARG A 44 3.66 4.64 12.79
CA ARG A 44 2.92 5.56 11.91
C ARG A 44 2.26 6.64 12.73
N THR A 45 2.57 7.88 12.41
CA THR A 45 1.92 9.06 12.99
C THR A 45 1.09 9.73 11.91
N ARG A 46 -0.23 9.72 12.05
CA ARG A 46 -1.15 10.44 11.17
C ARG A 46 -1.77 11.58 11.95
N ASN A 47 -1.71 12.79 11.41
CA ASN A 47 -2.39 13.92 12.02
C ASN A 47 -3.29 14.63 11.01
N LEU A 48 -4.46 15.03 11.48
CA LEU A 48 -5.40 15.94 10.86
C LEU A 48 -5.36 17.22 11.70
N ASN A 49 -4.34 18.05 11.47
CA ASN A 49 -4.05 19.21 12.29
C ASN A 49 -4.93 20.39 11.88
N ASN A 50 -5.57 21.05 12.84
CA ASN A 50 -6.14 22.40 12.64
C ASN A 50 -5.10 23.51 12.88
N GLY A 51 -3.86 23.15 13.26
CA GLY A 51 -2.74 24.07 13.52
C GLY A 51 -1.67 24.02 12.41
N SER A 52 -0.58 24.77 12.59
CA SER A 52 0.54 24.79 11.63
C SER A 52 1.17 23.40 11.48
N LEU A 53 1.43 23.00 10.24
CA LEU A 53 2.15 21.76 9.94
C LEU A 53 3.63 21.87 10.33
N PRO A 54 4.26 20.77 10.76
CA PRO A 54 5.72 20.72 10.81
C PRO A 54 6.26 20.95 9.39
N THR A 55 7.32 21.74 9.24
CA THR A 55 8.01 22.00 7.97
C THR A 55 9.22 21.06 7.82
N LEU A 56 8.98 19.75 7.83
CA LEU A 56 10.03 18.74 7.77
C LEU A 56 10.03 18.04 6.42
N SER A 57 11.20 17.85 5.86
CA SER A 57 11.44 17.01 4.68
C SER A 57 11.67 15.55 5.08
N ASN A 58 11.70 14.64 4.09
CA ASN A 58 12.10 13.26 4.34
C ASN A 58 13.53 13.17 4.87
N ASP A 59 14.43 14.04 4.39
CA ASP A 59 15.83 14.06 4.80
C ASP A 59 15.96 14.49 6.26
N ASP A 60 15.15 15.46 6.71
CA ASP A 60 15.11 15.86 8.11
C ASP A 60 14.68 14.69 9.01
N ILE A 61 13.60 13.98 8.65
CA ILE A 61 13.16 12.79 9.41
C ILE A 61 14.25 11.72 9.41
N GLN A 62 14.83 11.43 8.25
CA GLN A 62 15.86 10.39 8.13
C GLN A 62 17.11 10.75 8.95
N GLN A 63 17.47 12.04 9.04
CA GLN A 63 18.57 12.51 9.86
C GLN A 63 18.33 12.25 11.34
N THR A 64 17.10 12.43 11.84
CA THR A 64 16.78 12.12 13.26
C THR A 64 16.97 10.65 13.62
N LEU A 65 16.95 9.74 12.63
CA LEU A 65 17.12 8.30 12.83
C LEU A 65 18.58 7.85 12.80
N SER A 66 19.49 8.69 12.30
CA SER A 66 20.90 8.32 12.03
C SER A 66 21.69 7.86 13.26
N ASN A 67 21.30 8.32 14.45
CA ASN A 67 21.99 8.00 15.71
C ASN A 67 21.31 6.88 16.51
N ILE A 68 20.26 6.24 15.99
CA ILE A 68 19.58 5.16 16.70
C ILE A 68 20.41 3.88 16.56
N ARG A 69 20.77 3.27 17.69
CA ARG A 69 21.66 2.09 17.76
C ARG A 69 21.09 0.79 17.19
N TYR A 70 19.84 0.79 16.72
CA TYR A 70 19.07 -0.42 16.37
C TYR A 70 18.89 -0.56 14.86
N GLY A 71 19.91 -1.06 14.18
CA GLY A 71 19.85 -1.39 12.74
C GLY A 71 19.47 -0.21 11.83
N PRO A 72 19.37 -0.44 10.51
CA PRO A 72 18.92 0.59 9.58
C PRO A 72 17.42 0.88 9.79
N MET A 73 17.10 2.14 10.07
CA MET A 73 15.74 2.65 10.11
C MET A 73 15.47 3.56 8.93
N ILE A 74 14.26 3.46 8.39
CA ILE A 74 13.75 4.32 7.32
C ILE A 74 12.68 5.23 7.91
N GLY A 75 12.80 6.51 7.64
CA GLY A 75 11.84 7.53 8.00
C GLY A 75 11.33 8.25 6.76
N SER A 76 10.03 8.50 6.71
CA SER A 76 9.45 9.33 5.66
C SER A 76 8.29 10.15 6.21
N ILE A 77 8.10 11.33 5.65
CA ILE A 77 6.97 12.21 5.91
C ILE A 77 6.28 12.58 4.60
N ARG A 78 4.96 12.48 4.61
CA ARG A 78 4.12 12.82 3.46
C ARG A 78 2.99 13.74 3.89
N TYR A 79 2.86 14.86 3.18
CA TYR A 79 1.77 15.81 3.36
C TYR A 79 0.69 15.54 2.30
N PHE A 80 -0.54 15.31 2.75
CA PHE A 80 -1.69 15.04 1.85
C PHE A 80 -2.52 16.29 1.61
N SER A 81 -2.51 17.23 2.56
CA SER A 81 -3.16 18.53 2.44
C SER A 81 -2.44 19.55 3.31
N THR A 82 -2.86 20.81 3.25
CA THR A 82 -2.34 21.89 4.11
C THR A 82 -2.44 21.61 5.61
N ASN A 83 -3.23 20.61 6.00
CA ASN A 83 -3.56 20.29 7.38
C ASN A 83 -3.38 18.80 7.71
N SER A 84 -2.80 18.00 6.81
CA SER A 84 -2.65 16.56 7.07
C SER A 84 -1.33 15.99 6.60
N TYR A 85 -0.75 15.15 7.46
CA TYR A 85 0.48 14.42 7.16
C TYR A 85 0.46 12.99 7.72
N LEU A 86 1.33 12.16 7.14
CA LEU A 86 1.73 10.86 7.64
C LEU A 86 3.25 10.88 7.81
N CYS A 87 3.72 10.64 9.02
CA CYS A 87 5.10 10.22 9.25
C CYS A 87 5.11 8.70 9.44
N HIS A 88 6.05 8.02 8.81
CA HIS A 88 6.23 6.58 8.88
C HIS A 88 7.70 6.27 9.14
N ILE A 89 7.96 5.62 10.26
CA ILE A 89 9.28 5.12 10.67
C ILE A 89 9.20 3.61 10.78
N PHE A 90 10.14 2.88 10.17
CA PHE A 90 10.23 1.44 10.31
C PHE A 90 11.67 0.94 10.19
N THR A 91 11.93 -0.23 10.75
CA THR A 91 13.24 -0.91 10.65
C THR A 91 13.36 -1.78 9.41
N LEU A 92 14.58 -1.90 8.88
CA LEU A 92 14.95 -2.89 7.88
C LEU A 92 15.91 -3.94 8.49
N PRO A 93 15.80 -5.24 8.12
CA PRO A 93 14.72 -5.83 7.32
C PRO A 93 13.35 -5.70 8.01
N PHE A 94 12.29 -5.53 7.22
CA PHE A 94 10.96 -5.30 7.77
C PHE A 94 10.41 -6.56 8.43
N ALA A 95 10.05 -6.47 9.70
CA ALA A 95 9.78 -7.65 10.52
C ALA A 95 8.31 -8.15 10.44
N PHE A 96 7.38 -7.34 9.93
CA PHE A 96 5.94 -7.58 10.02
C PHE A 96 5.34 -8.11 8.72
N ASP A 97 4.19 -8.79 8.82
CA ASP A 97 3.44 -9.31 7.68
C ASP A 97 2.52 -8.26 7.03
N ARG A 98 2.31 -7.13 7.69
CA ARG A 98 1.40 -6.05 7.30
C ARG A 98 2.17 -4.74 7.19
N LEU A 99 1.99 -4.07 6.06
CA LEU A 99 2.49 -2.73 5.81
C LEU A 99 1.33 -1.86 5.32
N GLN A 100 1.14 -0.69 5.92
CA GLN A 100 0.00 0.17 5.60
C GLN A 100 0.45 1.58 5.26
N CYS A 101 -0.27 2.21 4.34
CA CYS A 101 -0.06 3.59 3.91
C CYS A 101 1.30 3.83 3.26
N LEU A 102 1.80 2.85 2.51
CA LEU A 102 3.01 3.01 1.71
C LEU A 102 2.76 4.05 0.60
N THR A 103 3.72 4.94 0.37
CA THR A 103 3.63 6.05 -0.61
C THR A 103 4.53 5.79 -1.82
N ASN A 104 4.56 6.70 -2.79
CA ASN A 104 5.46 6.62 -3.96
C ASN A 104 6.96 6.56 -3.61
N ASN A 105 7.31 7.02 -2.40
CA ASN A 105 8.68 7.23 -1.95
C ASN A 105 9.24 6.07 -1.10
N PHE A 106 8.65 4.88 -1.18
CA PHE A 106 9.17 3.74 -0.43
C PHE A 106 10.59 3.36 -0.90
N PRO A 107 11.46 2.89 0.01
CA PRO A 107 12.85 2.61 -0.29
C PRO A 107 12.99 1.41 -1.23
N ASN A 108 14.11 1.34 -1.93
CA ASN A 108 14.48 0.16 -2.72
C ASN A 108 14.94 -0.97 -1.76
N ALA A 109 13.98 -1.67 -1.17
CA ALA A 109 14.19 -2.77 -0.25
C ALA A 109 13.25 -3.94 -0.57
N ILE A 110 13.62 -5.13 -0.12
CA ILE A 110 12.77 -6.33 -0.22
C ILE A 110 12.02 -6.52 1.09
N PHE A 111 10.71 -6.68 0.98
CA PHE A 111 9.75 -6.87 2.07
C PHE A 111 9.17 -8.29 1.97
N ASP A 112 10.03 -9.29 2.13
CA ASP A 112 9.74 -10.72 1.94
C ASP A 112 8.63 -11.26 2.87
N ARG A 113 8.51 -10.70 4.07
CA ARG A 113 7.48 -11.07 5.06
C ARG A 113 6.12 -10.45 4.80
N VAL A 114 6.05 -9.35 4.05
CA VAL A 114 4.80 -8.58 3.90
C VAL A 114 3.85 -9.33 2.96
N CYS A 115 2.74 -9.78 3.54
CA CYS A 115 1.64 -10.44 2.84
C CYS A 115 0.46 -9.49 2.59
N TYR A 116 0.34 -8.41 3.39
CA TYR A 116 -0.75 -7.46 3.34
C TYR A 116 -0.21 -6.05 3.17
N LEU A 117 -0.57 -5.41 2.06
CA LEU A 117 -0.14 -4.05 1.74
C LEU A 117 -1.34 -3.14 1.48
N SER A 118 -1.27 -1.95 2.08
CA SER A 118 -2.11 -0.81 1.67
C SER A 118 -1.21 0.32 1.19
N ILE A 119 -1.47 0.80 -0.04
CA ILE A 119 -0.76 1.94 -0.63
C ILE A 119 -1.69 3.16 -0.66
N HIS A 120 -1.15 4.34 -0.35
CA HIS A 120 -1.90 5.60 -0.32
C HIS A 120 -1.00 6.79 -0.63
N ASP A 121 -1.38 7.60 -1.61
CA ASP A 121 -0.67 8.84 -1.96
C ASP A 121 -1.62 9.84 -2.65
N VAL A 122 -1.22 11.10 -2.72
CA VAL A 122 -1.87 12.16 -3.50
C VAL A 122 -1.35 12.24 -4.93
N LEU A 123 -0.10 11.81 -5.16
CA LEU A 123 0.47 11.67 -6.50
C LEU A 123 0.04 10.35 -7.11
N PRO A 124 -0.17 10.29 -8.44
CA PRO A 124 -0.59 9.06 -9.09
C PRO A 124 0.46 7.95 -8.93
N PHE A 125 0.01 6.70 -8.78
CA PHE A 125 0.88 5.54 -8.85
C PHE A 125 1.03 5.11 -10.32
N GLU A 126 2.12 5.50 -10.96
CA GLU A 126 2.35 5.15 -12.37
C GLU A 126 2.72 3.67 -12.55
N HIS A 127 2.73 3.19 -13.80
CA HIS A 127 3.02 1.79 -14.09
C HIS A 127 4.35 1.29 -13.48
N GLU A 128 5.41 2.11 -13.55
CA GLU A 128 6.73 1.82 -12.95
C GLU A 128 6.68 1.62 -11.44
N PHE A 129 5.77 2.30 -10.74
CA PHE A 129 5.55 2.08 -9.31
C PHE A 129 5.11 0.64 -9.06
N PHE A 130 4.18 0.12 -9.86
CA PHE A 130 3.70 -1.26 -9.69
C PHE A 130 4.74 -2.31 -10.11
N ILE A 131 5.66 -1.99 -11.03
CA ILE A 131 6.84 -2.83 -11.32
C ILE A 131 7.69 -2.95 -10.04
N ARG A 132 8.11 -1.82 -9.46
CA ARG A 132 8.89 -1.80 -8.21
C ARG A 132 8.14 -2.51 -7.08
N LEU A 133 6.83 -2.31 -6.98
CA LEU A 133 5.98 -2.96 -5.98
C LEU A 133 6.00 -4.49 -6.12
N SER A 134 5.88 -5.01 -7.34
CA SER A 134 5.89 -6.46 -7.57
C SER A 134 7.23 -7.12 -7.23
N GLN A 135 8.32 -6.38 -7.37
CA GLN A 135 9.68 -6.85 -7.07
C GLN A 135 9.98 -6.76 -5.57
N ALA A 136 9.56 -5.67 -4.92
CA ALA A 136 9.80 -5.43 -3.50
C ALA A 136 8.96 -6.34 -2.59
N PHE A 137 7.78 -6.79 -3.05
CA PHE A 137 6.83 -7.56 -2.25
C PHE A 137 6.54 -8.95 -2.85
N PRO A 138 7.52 -9.88 -2.85
CA PRO A 138 7.39 -11.17 -3.53
C PRO A 138 6.30 -12.09 -2.95
N SER A 139 5.95 -11.91 -1.67
CA SER A 139 4.96 -12.71 -0.94
C SER A 139 3.58 -12.04 -0.86
N LEU A 140 3.35 -10.95 -1.61
CA LEU A 140 2.14 -10.14 -1.47
C LEU A 140 0.88 -10.93 -1.82
N LYS A 141 -0.06 -11.03 -0.87
CA LYS A 141 -1.34 -11.72 -1.04
C LYS A 141 -2.51 -10.75 -1.11
N HIS A 142 -2.46 -9.67 -0.34
CA HIS A 142 -3.52 -8.67 -0.26
C HIS A 142 -2.98 -7.28 -0.59
N LEU A 143 -3.61 -6.64 -1.58
CA LEU A 143 -3.28 -5.26 -1.96
C LEU A 143 -4.54 -4.39 -1.91
N THR A 144 -4.46 -3.29 -1.15
CA THR A 144 -5.44 -2.20 -1.18
C THR A 144 -4.80 -0.96 -1.76
N VAL A 145 -5.39 -0.41 -2.82
CA VAL A 145 -4.96 0.83 -3.47
C VAL A 145 -5.91 1.95 -3.09
N ILE A 146 -5.38 3.01 -2.48
CA ILE A 146 -6.11 4.21 -2.11
C ILE A 146 -5.47 5.37 -2.85
N ASN A 147 -6.01 5.74 -4.00
CA ASN A 147 -5.51 6.89 -4.76
C ASN A 147 -6.58 7.34 -5.75
N THR A 148 -7.11 8.55 -5.57
CA THR A 148 -8.13 9.12 -6.45
C THR A 148 -7.53 9.90 -7.61
N THR A 149 -6.21 10.05 -7.67
CA THR A 149 -5.52 10.76 -8.73
C THR A 149 -5.30 9.82 -9.91
N THR A 150 -5.79 10.21 -11.09
CA THR A 150 -5.69 9.44 -12.33
C THR A 150 -4.24 9.25 -12.77
N GLN A 151 -3.90 8.03 -13.24
CA GLN A 151 -2.60 7.75 -13.85
C GLN A 151 -2.41 8.55 -15.14
N GLN A 152 -1.24 9.18 -15.31
CA GLN A 152 -0.94 10.02 -16.48
C GLN A 152 -0.17 9.23 -17.55
N ASN A 153 0.73 8.34 -17.15
CA ASN A 153 1.64 7.65 -18.06
C ASN A 153 1.08 6.26 -18.45
N ASN A 154 0.21 6.25 -19.44
CA ASN A 154 -0.36 5.04 -20.03
C ASN A 154 0.51 4.40 -21.14
N ASN A 155 1.79 4.80 -21.27
CA ASN A 155 2.67 4.35 -22.34
C ASN A 155 2.78 2.82 -22.40
N GLN A 156 2.69 2.28 -23.62
CA GLN A 156 2.53 0.86 -23.91
C GLN A 156 3.84 0.04 -23.88
N SER A 157 4.99 0.67 -23.63
CA SER A 157 6.32 0.04 -23.75
C SER A 157 6.87 -0.57 -22.47
N TYR A 158 6.07 -0.66 -21.40
CA TYR A 158 6.55 -1.19 -20.12
C TYR A 158 6.46 -2.70 -20.02
N SER A 159 7.33 -3.28 -19.18
CA SER A 159 7.32 -4.70 -18.87
C SER A 159 6.02 -5.11 -18.17
N LEU A 160 5.52 -6.30 -18.50
CA LEU A 160 4.35 -6.88 -17.85
C LEU A 160 4.59 -7.05 -16.34
N ILE A 161 3.71 -6.50 -15.50
CA ILE A 161 3.78 -6.67 -14.05
C ILE A 161 3.21 -8.04 -13.67
N GLN A 162 3.89 -8.74 -12.76
CA GLN A 162 3.44 -10.04 -12.28
C GLN A 162 3.31 -10.05 -10.76
N PHE A 163 2.07 -10.17 -10.26
CA PHE A 163 1.82 -10.45 -8.85
C PHE A 163 1.46 -11.92 -8.68
N LYS A 164 2.47 -12.77 -8.47
CA LYS A 164 2.32 -14.23 -8.44
C LYS A 164 1.36 -14.74 -7.36
N THR A 165 1.38 -14.13 -6.19
CA THR A 165 0.66 -14.59 -4.99
C THR A 165 -0.56 -13.74 -4.64
N LEU A 166 -0.81 -12.65 -5.37
CA LEU A 166 -1.88 -11.71 -5.05
C LEU A 166 -3.23 -12.38 -5.29
N ASN A 167 -3.97 -12.61 -4.21
CA ASN A 167 -5.26 -13.27 -4.23
C ASN A 167 -6.43 -12.34 -3.89
N TYR A 168 -6.14 -11.17 -3.32
CA TYR A 168 -7.10 -10.15 -2.92
C TYR A 168 -6.64 -8.78 -3.44
N LEU A 169 -7.51 -8.12 -4.20
CA LEU A 169 -7.29 -6.77 -4.69
C LEU A 169 -8.46 -5.87 -4.31
N ASN A 170 -8.18 -4.76 -3.64
CA ASN A 170 -9.15 -3.71 -3.38
C ASN A 170 -8.73 -2.40 -4.02
N VAL A 171 -9.52 -1.97 -5.01
CA VAL A 171 -9.35 -0.71 -5.75
C VAL A 171 -10.62 0.15 -5.67
N MET A 172 -11.53 -0.17 -4.74
CA MET A 172 -12.77 0.57 -4.54
C MET A 172 -12.55 2.07 -4.22
N PRO A 173 -11.58 2.47 -3.37
CA PRO A 173 -11.32 3.88 -3.10
C PRO A 173 -10.38 4.53 -4.14
N ALA A 174 -10.06 3.83 -5.23
CA ALA A 174 -9.11 4.31 -6.23
C ALA A 174 -9.82 4.85 -7.49
N ASP A 175 -9.07 5.65 -8.27
CA ASP A 175 -9.45 6.04 -9.61
C ASP A 175 -9.60 4.82 -10.55
N ILE A 176 -10.43 4.97 -11.59
CA ILE A 176 -10.70 3.91 -12.56
C ILE A 176 -9.46 3.44 -13.33
N SER A 177 -8.45 4.31 -13.53
CA SER A 177 -7.21 3.96 -14.21
C SER A 177 -6.47 2.80 -13.53
N TYR A 178 -6.49 2.75 -12.19
CA TYR A 178 -5.88 1.64 -11.44
C TYR A 178 -6.58 0.31 -11.70
N LEU A 179 -7.90 0.31 -11.86
CA LEU A 179 -8.62 -0.91 -12.24
C LEU A 179 -8.17 -1.40 -13.62
N ALA A 180 -8.01 -0.50 -14.59
CA ALA A 180 -7.49 -0.85 -15.91
C ALA A 180 -6.04 -1.37 -15.84
N GLN A 181 -5.19 -0.76 -15.01
CA GLN A 181 -3.82 -1.23 -14.75
C GLN A 181 -3.79 -2.70 -14.29
N PHE A 182 -4.67 -3.10 -13.37
CA PHE A 182 -4.70 -4.47 -12.84
C PHE A 182 -5.44 -5.47 -13.73
N LEU A 183 -6.56 -5.08 -14.33
CA LEU A 183 -7.37 -6.03 -15.09
C LEU A 183 -6.84 -6.29 -16.50
N LEU A 184 -6.22 -5.33 -17.17
CA LEU A 184 -5.66 -5.54 -18.50
C LEU A 184 -4.48 -6.53 -18.45
N ASN A 185 -4.64 -7.66 -19.12
CA ASN A 185 -3.61 -8.72 -19.20
C ASN A 185 -2.35 -8.29 -19.95
N THR A 186 -2.41 -7.21 -20.72
CA THR A 186 -1.26 -6.56 -21.37
C THR A 186 -0.43 -5.74 -20.39
N ARG A 187 -0.96 -5.41 -19.20
CA ARG A 187 -0.30 -4.60 -18.18
C ARG A 187 0.07 -5.39 -16.93
N THR A 188 -0.85 -6.24 -16.46
CA THR A 188 -0.66 -7.01 -15.23
C THR A 188 -1.17 -8.42 -15.39
N ASN A 189 -0.37 -9.39 -14.95
CA ASN A 189 -0.77 -10.78 -14.79
C ASN A 189 -1.06 -11.09 -13.31
N LEU A 190 -2.28 -11.53 -13.04
CA LEU A 190 -2.78 -11.84 -11.69
C LEU A 190 -3.22 -13.31 -11.61
N PRO A 191 -2.28 -14.27 -11.63
CA PRO A 191 -2.61 -15.69 -11.76
C PRO A 191 -3.36 -16.28 -10.56
N SER A 192 -3.30 -15.64 -9.38
CA SER A 192 -3.94 -16.13 -8.15
C SER A 192 -5.09 -15.26 -7.66
N LEU A 193 -5.50 -14.24 -8.42
CA LEU A 193 -6.56 -13.32 -7.99
C LEU A 193 -7.87 -14.07 -7.84
N ALA A 194 -8.37 -14.14 -6.60
CA ALA A 194 -9.61 -14.82 -6.25
C ALA A 194 -10.68 -13.84 -5.76
N GLU A 195 -10.29 -12.66 -5.26
CA GLU A 195 -11.19 -11.69 -4.68
C GLU A 195 -10.89 -10.27 -5.17
N LEU A 196 -11.93 -9.59 -5.64
CA LEU A 196 -11.86 -8.21 -6.14
C LEU A 196 -12.90 -7.33 -5.45
N HIS A 197 -12.46 -6.19 -4.92
CA HIS A 197 -13.31 -5.12 -4.39
C HIS A 197 -13.19 -3.90 -5.29
N VAL A 198 -14.31 -3.46 -5.88
CA VAL A 198 -14.32 -2.45 -6.94
C VAL A 198 -15.68 -1.74 -7.05
N LYS A 199 -15.72 -0.52 -7.58
CA LYS A 199 -16.99 0.13 -7.93
C LYS A 199 -17.62 -0.54 -9.16
N TYR A 200 -18.91 -0.89 -9.11
CA TYR A 200 -19.58 -1.60 -10.22
C TYR A 200 -19.46 -0.83 -11.55
N LYS A 201 -19.69 0.49 -11.50
CA LYS A 201 -19.57 1.38 -12.67
C LYS A 201 -18.18 1.33 -13.30
N HIS A 202 -17.12 1.33 -12.49
CA HIS A 202 -15.74 1.27 -12.99
C HIS A 202 -15.47 -0.07 -13.67
N LEU A 203 -15.95 -1.15 -13.06
CA LEU A 203 -15.82 -2.49 -13.63
C LEU A 203 -16.51 -2.59 -14.99
N LYS A 204 -17.76 -2.11 -15.08
CA LYS A 204 -18.53 -2.06 -16.33
C LYS A 204 -17.78 -1.28 -17.41
N THR A 205 -17.25 -0.10 -17.09
CA THR A 205 -16.48 0.72 -18.04
C THR A 205 -15.17 0.06 -18.49
N VAL A 206 -14.34 -0.46 -17.57
CA VAL A 206 -13.03 -1.05 -17.91
C VAL A 206 -13.17 -2.33 -18.72
N THR A 207 -14.22 -3.10 -18.46
CA THR A 207 -14.53 -4.35 -19.17
C THR A 207 -15.36 -4.16 -20.44
N GLU A 208 -15.71 -2.91 -20.79
CA GLU A 208 -16.61 -2.58 -21.91
C GLU A 208 -17.91 -3.40 -21.83
N ASP A 209 -18.64 -3.24 -20.74
CA ASP A 209 -19.87 -3.98 -20.45
C ASP A 209 -19.67 -5.50 -20.45
N PHE A 210 -18.52 -5.95 -19.93
CA PHE A 210 -18.10 -7.35 -19.85
C PHE A 210 -17.88 -8.02 -21.23
N THR A 211 -17.41 -7.26 -22.22
CA THR A 211 -17.09 -7.78 -23.56
C THR A 211 -15.59 -7.73 -23.92
N ARG A 212 -14.75 -7.06 -23.12
CA ARG A 212 -13.34 -6.80 -23.43
C ARG A 212 -12.37 -7.93 -23.06
N ASP A 213 -12.10 -8.86 -23.98
CA ASP A 213 -11.23 -10.03 -23.76
C ASP A 213 -9.90 -9.78 -23.03
N ALA A 214 -9.23 -8.64 -23.28
CA ALA A 214 -7.98 -8.28 -22.61
C ALA A 214 -8.09 -8.20 -21.07
N THR A 215 -9.28 -7.89 -20.54
CA THR A 215 -9.53 -7.87 -19.09
C THR A 215 -10.07 -9.19 -18.56
N ARG A 216 -10.74 -9.96 -19.43
CA ARG A 216 -11.36 -11.25 -19.10
C ARG A 216 -10.37 -12.24 -18.52
N PHE A 217 -9.14 -12.28 -19.03
CA PHE A 217 -8.11 -13.21 -18.55
C PHE A 217 -7.87 -13.15 -17.04
N ASN A 218 -7.82 -11.95 -16.46
CA ASN A 218 -7.67 -11.79 -15.00
C ASN A 218 -9.01 -12.00 -14.27
N CYS A 219 -10.13 -11.59 -14.88
CA CYS A 219 -11.45 -11.73 -14.28
C CYS A 219 -11.93 -13.18 -14.12
N THR A 220 -11.56 -14.09 -15.03
CA THR A 220 -12.04 -15.49 -14.99
C THR A 220 -11.59 -16.28 -13.75
N LYS A 221 -10.60 -15.77 -13.02
CA LYS A 221 -10.03 -16.37 -11.81
C LYS A 221 -10.77 -15.93 -10.53
N ILE A 222 -11.57 -14.87 -10.62
CA ILE A 222 -12.26 -14.25 -9.48
C ILE A 222 -13.41 -15.15 -9.03
N LYS A 223 -13.39 -15.50 -7.75
CA LYS A 223 -14.39 -16.30 -7.04
C LYS A 223 -15.32 -15.45 -6.18
N ARG A 224 -14.85 -14.27 -5.76
CA ARG A 224 -15.60 -13.31 -4.95
C ARG A 224 -15.44 -11.90 -5.52
N LEU A 225 -16.55 -11.30 -5.91
CA LEU A 225 -16.59 -9.92 -6.36
C LEU A 225 -17.46 -9.11 -5.40
N TYR A 226 -16.86 -8.10 -4.79
CA TYR A 226 -17.56 -7.14 -3.95
C TYR A 226 -17.66 -5.83 -4.71
N THR A 227 -18.90 -5.39 -4.97
CA THR A 227 -19.15 -4.15 -5.69
C THR A 227 -19.94 -3.14 -4.89
N GLU A 228 -19.52 -1.88 -4.96
CA GLU A 228 -20.32 -0.74 -4.51
C GLU A 228 -21.32 -0.33 -5.60
N GLY A 229 -22.58 -0.10 -5.19
CA GLY A 229 -23.69 0.33 -6.05
C GLY A 229 -24.58 -0.82 -6.55
N THR A 230 -25.63 -0.48 -7.28
CA THR A 230 -26.58 -1.44 -7.85
C THR A 230 -25.92 -2.22 -8.99
N SER A 231 -25.87 -3.55 -8.89
CA SER A 231 -25.39 -4.42 -9.96
C SER A 231 -26.54 -4.87 -10.87
N VAL A 232 -26.27 -4.97 -12.17
CA VAL A 232 -27.20 -5.52 -13.16
C VAL A 232 -26.46 -6.58 -13.96
N HIS A 233 -26.72 -7.85 -13.63
CA HIS A 233 -25.96 -8.97 -14.17
C HIS A 233 -26.51 -9.39 -15.54
N SER A 234 -25.74 -9.15 -16.62
CA SER A 234 -26.02 -9.66 -17.96
C SER A 234 -25.50 -11.09 -18.15
N ASN A 235 -25.84 -11.75 -19.26
CA ASN A 235 -25.22 -13.03 -19.59
C ASN A 235 -23.70 -12.92 -19.76
N ASP A 236 -23.22 -11.79 -20.28
CA ASP A 236 -21.79 -11.53 -20.46
C ASP A 236 -21.06 -11.37 -19.11
N TYR A 237 -21.74 -10.83 -18.08
CA TYR A 237 -21.21 -10.81 -16.72
C TYR A 237 -20.86 -12.22 -16.22
N PHE A 238 -21.75 -13.20 -16.40
CA PHE A 238 -21.50 -14.58 -15.97
C PHE A 238 -20.39 -15.27 -16.78
N ARG A 239 -20.23 -14.90 -18.06
CA ARG A 239 -19.09 -15.36 -18.90
C ARG A 239 -17.76 -14.76 -18.45
N TYR A 240 -17.80 -13.58 -17.85
CA TYR A 240 -16.64 -12.86 -17.33
C TYR A 240 -16.17 -13.38 -15.97
N PHE A 241 -17.11 -13.76 -15.11
CA PHE A 241 -16.86 -14.25 -13.77
C PHE A 241 -17.45 -15.65 -13.55
N PRO A 242 -16.96 -16.67 -14.27
CA PRO A 242 -17.55 -18.01 -14.26
C PRO A 242 -17.43 -18.75 -12.92
N LEU A 243 -16.60 -18.25 -11.99
CA LEU A 243 -16.38 -18.87 -10.67
C LEU A 243 -17.17 -18.19 -9.54
N ILE A 244 -17.91 -17.12 -9.83
CA ILE A 244 -18.80 -16.49 -8.86
C ILE A 244 -20.09 -17.30 -8.86
N TYR A 245 -20.33 -18.04 -7.78
CA TYR A 245 -21.59 -18.75 -7.58
C TYR A 245 -22.71 -17.73 -7.33
N ASN A 246 -23.86 -17.94 -7.97
CA ASN A 246 -25.12 -17.27 -7.66
C ASN A 246 -25.68 -17.77 -6.32
#